data_AF-A0A6J1QBQ5-F1
#
_entry.id   AF-A0A6J1QBQ5-F1
#
_cell.length_a   1.000
_cell.length_b   1.000
_cell.length_c   1.000
_cell.angle_alpha   90.00
_cell.angle_beta   90.00
_cell.angle_gamma   90.00
#
_symmetry.space_group_name_H-M   'P 1'
#
loop_
_entity.id
_entity.type
_entity.pdbx_description
1 polymer ?
#
loop_
_entity_poly.entity_id
_entity_poly.type
_entity_poly.pdbx_seq_one_letter_code
_entity_poly.pdbx_strand_id
1 'polypeptide(L)'
;MQGHIPYRIWLPWDYNIPLVFWIISIHQIITSFFAAIIGAGTDALILALSLQTCAQLEIFESRLHKFIISKTVRDLGHTLSTSNKDEVGISECVHYHLSIY
;
A
#
# COMPACT_ATOMS: atom_id res chain seq x y z
N MET A 1 -8.30 57.67 -0.40
CA MET A 1 -9.06 56.40 -0.30
C MET A 1 -8.11 55.35 0.25
N GLN A 2 -8.26 55.01 1.53
CA GLN A 2 -7.33 54.14 2.26
C GLN A 2 -7.59 52.69 1.83
N GLY A 3 -6.69 52.12 1.01
CA GLY A 3 -6.77 50.71 0.61
C GLY A 3 -6.55 49.80 1.81
N HIS A 4 -7.56 49.04 2.21
CA HIS A 4 -7.45 48.04 3.28
C HIS A 4 -6.89 46.75 2.68
N ILE A 5 -5.77 46.27 3.24
CA ILE A 5 -5.17 44.98 2.87
C ILE A 5 -6.08 43.87 3.40
N PRO A 6 -6.42 42.83 2.61
CA PRO A 6 -7.30 41.74 3.07
C PRO A 6 -6.70 40.90 4.22
N TYR A 7 -5.38 40.97 4.47
CA TYR A 7 -4.73 40.31 5.60
C TYR A 7 -3.89 41.30 6.41
N ARG A 8 -4.20 41.44 7.69
CA ARG A 8 -3.57 42.42 8.59
C ARG A 8 -2.23 41.87 9.10
N ILE A 9 -1.18 42.08 8.33
CA ILE A 9 0.20 41.75 8.73
C ILE A 9 0.87 42.99 9.31
N TRP A 10 1.54 42.83 10.45
CA TRP A 10 2.35 43.87 11.08
C TRP A 10 3.69 43.96 10.34
N LEU A 11 3.88 44.98 9.51
CA LEU A 11 5.13 45.24 8.80
C LEU A 11 5.74 46.58 9.25
N PRO A 12 7.05 46.66 9.55
CA PRO A 12 7.71 47.84 10.12
C PRO A 12 8.01 48.95 9.10
N TRP A 13 7.37 48.98 7.93
CA TRP A 13 7.66 49.94 6.86
C TRP A 13 6.40 50.57 6.28
N ASP A 14 6.47 51.86 5.96
CA ASP A 14 5.36 52.66 5.41
C ASP A 14 5.01 52.27 3.96
N TYR A 15 3.78 51.80 3.76
CA TYR A 15 3.23 51.31 2.48
C TYR A 15 2.73 52.42 1.54
N ASN A 16 3.40 53.56 1.47
CA ASN A 16 2.98 54.64 0.57
C ASN A 16 3.31 54.38 -0.91
N ILE A 17 3.89 53.22 -1.27
CA ILE A 17 4.14 52.81 -2.65
C ILE A 17 3.09 51.79 -3.10
N PRO A 18 2.15 52.15 -4.00
CA PRO A 18 1.03 51.28 -4.39
C PRO A 18 1.49 49.95 -5.02
N LEU A 19 2.65 49.91 -5.68
CA LEU A 19 3.20 48.68 -6.27
C LEU A 19 3.52 47.59 -5.25
N VAL A 20 4.10 47.95 -4.09
CA VAL A 20 4.50 46.96 -3.06
C VAL A 20 3.26 46.33 -2.43
N PHE A 21 2.21 47.13 -2.23
CA PHE A 21 0.90 46.66 -1.76
C PHE A 21 0.28 45.63 -2.71
N TRP A 22 0.32 45.89 -4.02
CA TRP A 22 -0.18 44.96 -5.04
C TRP A 22 0.61 43.65 -5.06
N ILE A 23 1.95 43.73 -5.01
CA ILE A 23 2.81 42.54 -5.03
C ILE A 23 2.50 41.61 -3.85
N ILE A 24 2.34 42.15 -2.65
CA ILE A 24 2.07 41.35 -1.45
C ILE A 24 0.66 40.81 -1.42
N SER A 25 -0.32 41.60 -1.87
CA SER A 25 -1.69 41.13 -1.99
C SER A 25 -1.79 39.94 -2.97
N ILE A 26 -1.12 40.04 -4.13
CA ILE A 26 -1.03 38.93 -5.09
C ILE A 26 -0.30 37.73 -4.47
N HIS A 27 0.81 37.96 -3.80
CA HIS A 27 1.58 36.90 -3.15
C HIS A 27 0.77 36.15 -2.08
N GLN A 28 -0.02 36.86 -1.28
CA GLN A 28 -0.91 36.28 -0.28
C GLN A 28 -2.03 35.44 -0.91
N ILE A 29 -2.66 35.95 -1.97
CA ILE A 29 -3.71 35.22 -2.69
C ILE A 29 -3.15 33.92 -3.29
N ILE A 30 -1.99 34.00 -3.95
CA ILE A 30 -1.32 32.84 -4.54
C ILE A 30 -0.95 31.82 -3.45
N THR A 31 -0.35 32.28 -2.36
CA THR A 31 0.06 31.40 -1.26
C THR A 31 -1.14 30.72 -0.60
N SER A 32 -2.22 31.47 -0.37
CA SER A 32 -3.46 30.91 0.19
C SER A 32 -4.09 29.88 -0.75
N PHE A 33 -4.05 30.13 -2.05
CA PHE A 33 -4.57 29.21 -3.06
C PHE A 33 -3.75 27.90 -3.08
N PHE A 34 -2.43 28.00 -3.09
CA PHE A 34 -1.56 26.82 -3.01
C PHE A 34 -1.71 26.07 -1.70
N ALA A 35 -1.82 26.77 -0.57
CA ALA A 35 -2.04 26.14 0.73
C ALA A 35 -3.37 25.36 0.75
N ALA A 36 -4.43 25.90 0.16
CA ALA A 36 -5.72 25.21 0.04
C ALA A 36 -5.61 23.97 -0.86
N ILE A 37 -4.95 24.07 -2.02
CA ILE A 37 -4.73 22.93 -2.93
C ILE A 37 -3.89 21.84 -2.29
N ILE A 38 -2.78 22.22 -1.65
CA ILE A 38 -1.88 21.26 -1.01
C ILE A 38 -2.59 20.58 0.16
N GLY A 39 -3.33 21.33 0.99
CA GLY A 39 -4.12 20.76 2.08
C GLY A 39 -5.16 19.77 1.56
N ALA A 40 -6.11 20.23 0.75
CA ALA A 40 -7.17 19.39 0.22
C ALA A 40 -6.65 18.23 -0.65
N GLY A 41 -5.60 18.48 -1.42
CA GLY A 41 -4.94 17.48 -2.25
C GLY A 41 -4.22 16.42 -1.41
N THR A 42 -3.55 16.80 -0.32
CA THR A 42 -2.86 15.84 0.57
C THR A 42 -3.87 14.91 1.24
N ASP A 43 -4.96 15.46 1.80
CA ASP A 43 -6.01 14.65 2.42
C ASP A 43 -6.62 13.67 1.41
N ALA A 44 -6.89 14.12 0.18
CA ALA A 44 -7.39 13.27 -0.89
C ALA A 44 -6.38 12.21 -1.32
N LEU A 45 -5.10 12.55 -1.45
CA LEU A 45 -4.04 11.62 -1.83
C LEU A 45 -3.83 10.54 -0.77
N ILE A 46 -3.88 10.89 0.52
CA ILE A 46 -3.79 9.92 1.62
C ILE A 46 -4.93 8.90 1.53
N LEU A 47 -6.16 9.37 1.32
CA LEU A 47 -7.33 8.48 1.16
C LEU A 47 -7.25 7.62 -0.10
N ALA A 48 -6.78 8.17 -1.22
CA ALA A 48 -6.61 7.42 -2.46
C ALA A 48 -5.55 6.33 -2.32
N LEU A 49 -4.40 6.65 -1.73
CA LEU A 49 -3.31 5.70 -1.50
C LEU A 49 -3.70 4.62 -0.50
N SER A 50 -4.44 4.96 0.56
CA SER A 50 -4.91 3.97 1.51
C SER A 50 -5.88 2.99 0.86
N LEU A 51 -6.85 3.48 0.07
CA LEU A 51 -7.77 2.62 -0.67
C LEU A 51 -7.05 1.70 -1.67
N GLN A 52 -6.10 2.26 -2.43
CA GLN A 52 -5.29 1.48 -3.35
C GLN A 52 -4.48 0.41 -2.63
N THR A 53 -3.89 0.75 -1.47
CA THR A 53 -3.12 -0.20 -0.65
C THR A 53 -4.01 -1.32 -0.15
N CYS A 54 -5.22 -1.04 0.32
CA CYS A 54 -6.19 -2.05 0.75
C CYS A 54 -6.51 -3.03 -0.39
N ALA A 55 -6.81 -2.53 -1.59
CA ALA A 55 -7.09 -3.38 -2.75
C ALA A 55 -5.88 -4.24 -3.16
N GLN A 56 -4.67 -3.67 -3.12
CA GLN A 56 -3.44 -4.42 -3.42
C GLN A 56 -3.16 -5.50 -2.37
N LEU A 57 -3.47 -5.24 -1.09
CA LEU A 57 -3.33 -6.21 -0.01
C LEU A 57 -4.30 -7.39 -0.19
N GLU A 58 -5.55 -7.15 -0.58
CA GLU A 58 -6.52 -8.21 -0.85
C GLU A 58 -6.07 -9.13 -2.01
N ILE A 59 -5.52 -8.54 -3.07
CA ILE A 59 -4.93 -9.28 -4.18
C ILE A 59 -3.71 -10.09 -3.70
N PHE A 60 -2.86 -9.48 -2.88
CA PHE A 60 -1.70 -10.15 -2.31
C PHE A 60 -2.09 -11.33 -1.43
N GLU A 61 -3.09 -11.15 -0.55
CA GLU A 61 -3.64 -12.19 0.30
C GLU A 61 -4.17 -13.37 -0.52
N SER A 62 -4.96 -13.08 -1.55
CA SER A 62 -5.50 -14.10 -2.46
C SER A 62 -4.40 -14.93 -3.13
N ARG A 63 -3.32 -14.26 -3.57
CA ARG A 63 -2.15 -14.92 -4.17
C ARG A 63 -1.37 -15.73 -3.15
N LEU A 64 -1.18 -15.19 -1.95
CA LEU A 64 -0.47 -15.86 -0.87
C LEU A 64 -1.22 -17.12 -0.43
N HIS A 65 -2.54 -17.03 -0.26
CA HIS A 65 -3.39 -18.16 0.09
C HIS A 65 -3.31 -19.28 -0.96
N LYS A 66 -3.40 -18.92 -2.25
CA LYS A 66 -3.22 -19.88 -3.36
C LYS A 66 -1.84 -20.52 -3.34
N PHE A 67 -0.79 -19.74 -3.05
CA PHE A 67 0.57 -20.25 -2.94
C PHE A 67 0.72 -21.24 -1.78
N ILE A 68 0.20 -20.90 -0.60
CA ILE A 68 0.23 -21.77 0.59
C ILE A 68 -0.50 -23.08 0.29
N ILE A 69 -1.72 -23.03 -0.23
CA ILE A 69 -2.48 -24.25 -0.61
C ILE A 69 -1.68 -25.09 -1.61
N SER A 70 -1.12 -24.48 -2.65
CA SER A 70 -0.35 -25.23 -3.66
C SER A 70 0.89 -25.90 -3.06
N LYS A 71 1.53 -25.25 -2.09
CA LYS A 71 2.68 -25.78 -1.37
C LYS A 71 2.26 -26.95 -0.48
N THR A 72 1.16 -26.81 0.27
CA THR A 72 0.62 -27.88 1.14
C THR A 72 0.19 -29.09 0.32
N VAL A 73 -0.50 -28.91 -0.81
CA VAL A 73 -0.91 -30.04 -1.68
C VAL A 73 0.31 -30.77 -2.25
N ARG A 74 1.34 -30.04 -2.68
CA ARG A 74 2.58 -30.65 -3.18
C ARG A 74 3.32 -31.41 -2.09
N ASP A 75 3.39 -30.86 -0.89
CA ASP A 75 4.04 -31.49 0.27
C ASP A 75 3.30 -32.76 0.71
N LEU A 76 1.97 -32.71 0.76
CA LEU A 76 1.13 -33.88 1.02
C LEU A 76 1.28 -34.95 -0.07
N GLY A 77 1.31 -34.55 -1.34
CA GLY A 77 1.55 -35.46 -2.46
C GLY A 77 2.90 -36.17 -2.37
N HIS A 78 3.94 -35.46 -1.94
CA HIS A 78 5.27 -36.05 -1.72
C HIS A 78 5.26 -37.04 -0.56
N THR A 79 4.60 -36.68 0.55
CA THR A 79 4.46 -37.55 1.73
C THR A 79 3.67 -38.83 1.39
N LEU A 80 2.54 -38.69 0.70
CA LEU A 80 1.71 -39.83 0.29
C LEU A 80 2.43 -40.74 -0.71
N SER A 81 3.16 -40.16 -1.67
CA SER A 81 3.96 -40.95 -2.61
C SER A 81 5.11 -41.70 -1.92
N THR A 82 5.69 -41.13 -0.86
CA THR A 82 6.73 -41.79 -0.07
C THR A 82 6.11 -42.94 0.74
N SER A 83 5.03 -42.68 1.47
CA SER A 83 4.30 -43.69 2.24
C SER A 83 3.86 -44.88 1.38
N ASN A 84 3.33 -44.64 0.17
CA ASN A 84 2.93 -45.71 -0.73
C ASN A 84 4.12 -46.56 -1.21
N LYS A 85 5.30 -45.97 -1.40
CA LYS A 85 6.51 -46.72 -1.75
C LYS A 85 6.97 -47.59 -0.59
N ASP A 86 6.90 -47.07 0.62
CA ASP A 86 7.27 -47.78 1.84
C ASP A 86 6.33 -48.98 2.07
N GLU A 87 5.02 -48.79 1.90
CA GLU A 87 4.01 -49.86 1.98
C GLU A 87 4.21 -50.96 0.93
N VAL A 88 4.50 -50.58 -0.32
CA VAL A 88 4.78 -51.55 -1.39
C VAL A 88 6.05 -52.35 -1.09
N GLY A 89 7.11 -51.70 -0.60
CA GLY A 89 8.35 -52.37 -0.23
C GLY A 89 8.16 -53.36 0.94
N ILE A 90 7.36 -52.98 1.94
CA ILE A 90 7.03 -53.86 3.07
C ILE A 90 6.22 -55.07 2.59
N SER A 91 5.20 -54.83 1.75
CA SER A 91 4.36 -55.88 1.16
C SER A 91 5.19 -56.91 0.37
N GLU A 92 6.12 -56.45 -0.47
CA GLU A 92 6.99 -57.31 -1.25
C GLU A 92 7.91 -58.17 -0.36
N CYS A 93 8.43 -57.58 0.72
CA CYS A 93 9.25 -58.30 1.69
C CYS A 93 8.46 -59.41 2.42
N VAL A 94 7.22 -59.12 2.83
CA VAL A 94 6.32 -60.10 3.46
C VAL A 94 5.97 -61.23 2.49
N HIS A 95 5.64 -60.90 1.24
CA HIS A 95 5.32 -61.89 0.22
C HIS A 95 6.50 -62.82 -0.06
N TYR A 96 7.71 -62.26 -0.16
CA TYR A 96 8.93 -63.04 -0.39
C TYR A 96 9.20 -64.01 0.78
N HIS A 97 9.08 -63.55 2.02
CA HIS A 97 9.24 -64.40 3.21
C HIS A 97 8.26 -65.57 3.23
N LEU A 98 7.00 -65.35 2.84
CA LEU A 98 5.96 -66.38 2.80
C LEU A 98 6.12 -67.37 1.64
N SER A 99 6.87 -67.01 0.59
CA SER A 99 7.14 -67.87 -0.57
C SER A 99 8.31 -68.84 -0.37
N ILE A 100 9.19 -68.56 0.60
CA ILE A 100 10.38 -69.36 0.91
C ILE A 100 10.09 -70.40 2.01
N TYR A 101 9.05 -70.18 2.81
CA TYR A 101 8.63 -71.05 3.91
C TYR A 101 7.39 -71.87 3.53
#